data_AF-A0A7S0ZLE8-F1
#
_entry.id   AF-A0A7S0ZLE8-F1
#
_cell.length_a   1.000
_cell.length_b   1.000
_cell.length_c   1.000
_cell.angle_alpha   90.00
_cell.angle_beta   90.00
_cell.angle_gamma   90.00
#
_symmetry.space_group_name_H-M   'P 1'
#
loop_
_entity.id
_entity.type
_entity.pdbx_description
1 polymer ?
#
loop_
_entity_poly.entity_id
_entity_poly.type
_entity_poly.pdbx_seq_one_letter_code
_entity_poly.pdbx_strand_id
1 'polypeptide(L)'
;KNADIVASLNGVIELIKIQPRLDTLREMLEECEAYNGIEEWNGKCVEWKLIETKVQASASEIFHALNELYAFEIEVSKWVILDRKLICDILSLIFDTATLKGWNCCKNIPRNELIQEMKSDCEENVLVRVLELFADENEMNTELKLKEYEITRVVGESLLEKHCNLQLISKTQIVSESQFEKLWKDALPDEFCIKWDALNGLAVVVSTPAQRYVEYFPRHRLAVDAKMRFDAMFEKKKSWTRAE
;
A
#
# COMPACT_ATOMS: atom_id res chain seq x y z
N LYS A 1 -0.07 19.20 64.07
CA LYS A 1 0.81 18.80 62.94
C LYS A 1 0.43 19.67 61.77
N ASN A 2 1.27 20.64 61.40
CA ASN A 2 1.04 21.48 60.23
C ASN A 2 1.37 20.67 58.97
N ALA A 3 0.51 20.77 57.96
CA ALA A 3 0.77 20.16 56.66
C ALA A 3 1.75 21.04 55.90
N ASP A 4 2.91 20.50 55.54
CA ASP A 4 3.88 21.16 54.69
C ASP A 4 3.39 21.14 53.25
N ILE A 5 3.37 22.31 52.61
CA ILE A 5 3.03 22.44 51.19
C ILE A 5 4.22 21.96 50.36
N VAL A 6 4.03 20.87 49.62
CA VAL A 6 5.11 20.22 48.85
C VAL A 6 5.25 20.83 47.44
N ALA A 7 4.18 21.40 46.89
CA ALA A 7 4.20 22.12 45.61
C ALA A 7 2.99 23.06 45.46
N SER A 8 3.18 24.19 44.79
CA SER A 8 2.12 25.10 44.34
C SER A 8 2.26 25.29 42.83
N LEU A 9 1.22 24.98 42.07
CA LEU A 9 1.19 25.08 40.61
C LEU A 9 0.23 26.18 40.18
N ASN A 10 0.67 27.04 39.26
CA ASN A 10 -0.09 28.19 38.76
C ASN A 10 -0.78 27.91 37.41
N GLY A 11 -1.08 26.65 37.10
CA GLY A 11 -1.69 26.26 35.84
C GLY A 11 -2.18 24.81 35.85
N VAL A 12 -3.02 24.49 34.87
CA VAL A 12 -3.56 23.15 34.64
C VAL A 12 -2.96 22.61 33.34
N ILE A 13 -2.49 21.36 33.38
CA ILE A 13 -2.09 20.64 32.18
C ILE A 13 -3.30 19.85 31.71
N GLU A 14 -3.88 20.27 30.58
CA GLU A 14 -4.99 19.55 29.95
C GLU A 14 -4.45 18.62 28.85
N LEU A 15 -4.99 17.41 28.79
CA LEU A 15 -4.69 16.45 27.75
C LEU A 15 -5.81 16.48 26.71
N ILE A 16 -5.47 16.85 25.48
CA ILE A 16 -6.43 16.92 24.36
C ILE A 16 -6.08 15.83 23.36
N LYS A 17 -7.08 15.09 22.91
CA LYS A 17 -6.91 14.13 21.82
C LYS A 17 -6.61 14.88 20.52
N ILE A 18 -5.47 14.56 19.91
CA ILE A 18 -5.06 15.09 18.60
C ILE A 18 -5.14 14.00 17.54
N GLN A 19 -5.19 14.40 16.27
CA GLN A 19 -4.97 13.47 15.16
C GLN A 19 -3.47 13.17 15.03
N PRO A 20 -3.09 11.93 14.70
CA PRO A 20 -1.68 11.57 14.52
C PRO A 20 -1.09 12.31 13.32
N ARG A 21 0.14 12.81 13.46
CA ARG A 21 0.82 13.57 12.40
C ARG A 21 1.70 12.65 11.56
N LEU A 22 1.06 11.85 10.72
CA LEU A 22 1.71 10.78 9.95
C LEU A 22 2.38 11.27 8.65
N ASP A 23 2.13 12.50 8.22
CA ASP A 23 2.77 13.06 7.01
C ASP A 23 4.30 13.06 7.13
N THR A 24 4.83 13.38 8.31
CA THR A 24 6.27 13.33 8.59
C THR A 24 6.85 11.92 8.44
N LEU A 25 6.10 10.87 8.81
CA LEU A 25 6.55 9.48 8.63
C LEU A 25 6.66 9.16 7.13
N ARG A 26 5.67 9.55 6.35
CA ARG A 26 5.63 9.34 4.91
C ARG A 26 6.81 10.04 4.23
N GLU A 27 7.03 11.33 4.52
CA GLU A 27 8.15 12.09 3.98
C GLU A 27 9.49 11.41 4.30
N MET A 28 9.70 10.99 5.56
CA MET A 28 10.94 10.32 5.98
C MET A 28 11.20 9.01 5.23
N LEU A 29 10.16 8.24 4.94
CA LEU A 29 10.27 6.96 4.24
C LEU A 29 10.33 7.12 2.71
N GLU A 30 9.64 8.11 2.13
CA GLU A 30 9.69 8.40 0.69
C GLU A 30 11.02 9.05 0.27
N GLU A 31 11.75 9.68 1.20
CA GLU A 31 13.14 10.11 0.99
C GLU A 31 14.13 8.95 0.87
N CYS A 32 13.73 7.76 1.32
CA CYS A 32 14.53 6.54 1.21
C CYS A 32 14.29 5.85 -0.14
N GLU A 33 15.31 5.17 -0.66
CA GLU A 33 15.11 4.29 -1.80
C GLU A 33 14.22 3.11 -1.37
N ALA A 34 13.27 2.70 -2.22
CA ALA A 34 12.47 1.53 -1.91
C ALA A 34 13.31 0.26 -2.01
N TYR A 35 13.10 -0.70 -1.12
CA TYR A 35 13.81 -1.97 -1.14
C TYR A 35 13.24 -2.88 -2.24
N ASN A 36 14.11 -3.37 -3.10
CA ASN A 36 13.75 -4.08 -4.33
C ASN A 36 14.14 -5.57 -4.32
N GLY A 37 14.54 -6.14 -3.17
CA GLY A 37 14.86 -7.57 -3.04
C GLY A 37 16.31 -7.93 -3.36
N ILE A 38 17.22 -6.95 -3.46
CA ILE A 38 18.65 -7.21 -3.66
C ILE A 38 19.30 -7.51 -2.30
N GLU A 39 20.01 -8.64 -2.19
CA GLU A 39 20.68 -9.09 -0.95
C GLU A 39 21.65 -8.03 -0.37
N GLU A 40 22.40 -7.34 -1.22
CA GLU A 40 23.34 -6.27 -0.83
C GLU A 40 22.74 -4.86 -0.99
N TRP A 41 21.48 -4.69 -0.59
CA TRP A 41 20.85 -3.38 -0.65
C TRP A 41 21.52 -2.39 0.33
N ASN A 42 22.05 -1.30 -0.21
CA ASN A 42 22.78 -0.26 0.53
C ASN A 42 22.02 1.07 0.61
N GLY A 43 20.70 1.02 0.38
CA GLY A 43 19.86 2.21 0.42
C GLY A 43 19.68 2.75 1.83
N LYS A 44 19.12 3.96 1.92
CA LYS A 44 18.83 4.61 3.19
C LYS A 44 17.62 3.97 3.85
N CYS A 45 17.67 3.80 5.17
CA CYS A 45 16.53 3.37 5.98
C CYS A 45 16.32 4.35 7.14
N VAL A 46 15.16 4.25 7.78
CA VAL A 46 14.76 5.10 8.89
C VAL A 46 14.77 4.30 10.19
N GLU A 47 15.52 4.77 11.19
CA GLU A 47 15.53 4.12 12.50
C GLU A 47 14.23 4.37 13.28
N TRP A 48 13.71 3.33 13.96
CA TRP A 48 12.51 3.40 14.79
C TRP A 48 12.57 4.52 15.82
N LYS A 49 13.72 4.67 16.50
CA LYS A 49 13.93 5.73 17.49
C LYS A 49 13.76 7.14 16.90
N LEU A 50 14.17 7.33 15.65
CA LEU A 50 14.00 8.60 14.94
C LEU A 50 12.52 8.84 14.62
N ILE A 51 11.81 7.79 14.20
CA ILE A 51 10.36 7.82 13.97
C ILE A 51 9.63 8.22 15.25
N GLU A 52 9.87 7.54 16.38
CA GLU A 52 9.25 7.85 17.67
C GLU A 52 9.51 9.28 18.15
N THR A 53 10.69 9.81 17.84
CA THR A 53 11.08 11.17 18.26
C THR A 53 10.42 12.25 17.39
N LYS A 54 10.27 12.01 16.09
CA LYS A 54 9.80 13.01 15.13
C LYS A 54 8.30 12.94 14.84
N VAL A 55 7.72 11.75 14.88
CA VAL A 55 6.32 11.52 14.52
C VAL A 55 5.45 11.63 15.75
N GLN A 56 4.56 12.61 15.77
CA GLN A 56 3.61 12.80 16.87
C GLN A 56 2.42 11.86 16.69
N ALA A 57 2.60 10.61 17.12
CA ALA A 57 1.59 9.57 17.09
C ALA A 57 1.94 8.49 18.14
N SER A 58 0.96 7.69 18.54
CA SER A 58 1.21 6.48 19.32
C SER A 58 1.93 5.42 18.49
N ALA A 59 2.63 4.49 19.14
CA ALA A 59 3.29 3.38 18.44
C ALA A 59 2.32 2.59 17.55
N SER A 60 1.09 2.34 18.02
CA SER A 60 0.08 1.63 17.22
C SER A 60 -0.35 2.41 15.98
N GLU A 61 -0.47 3.74 16.05
CA GLU A 61 -0.79 4.59 14.90
C GLU A 61 0.36 4.62 13.89
N ILE A 62 1.61 4.63 14.38
CA ILE A 62 2.81 4.53 13.55
C ILE A 62 2.86 3.17 12.83
N PHE A 63 2.67 2.06 13.54
CA PHE A 63 2.63 0.73 12.94
C PHE A 63 1.54 0.59 11.88
N HIS A 64 0.36 1.15 12.14
CA HIS A 64 -0.71 1.18 11.15
C HIS A 64 -0.30 1.95 9.89
N ALA A 65 0.30 3.13 10.05
CA ALA A 65 0.81 3.92 8.94
C ALA A 65 1.94 3.24 8.16
N LEU A 66 2.83 2.51 8.85
CA LEU A 66 3.87 1.70 8.22
C LEU A 66 3.26 0.60 7.33
N ASN A 67 2.18 -0.05 7.79
CA ASN A 67 1.45 -1.02 6.98
C ASN A 67 0.83 -0.37 5.73
N GLU A 68 0.20 0.80 5.86
CA GLU A 68 -0.37 1.54 4.72
C GLU A 68 0.68 1.96 3.68
N LEU A 69 1.92 2.20 4.12
CA LEU A 69 3.05 2.54 3.26
C LEU A 69 3.79 1.31 2.72
N TYR A 70 3.32 0.10 3.02
CA TYR A 70 4.02 -1.16 2.71
C TYR A 70 5.46 -1.18 3.24
N ALA A 71 5.70 -0.48 4.35
CA ALA A 71 7.01 -0.44 4.97
C ALA A 71 7.32 -1.76 5.67
N PHE A 72 8.60 -2.12 5.74
CA PHE A 72 9.08 -3.30 6.43
C PHE A 72 10.36 -3.00 7.19
N GLU A 73 10.60 -3.83 8.20
CA GLU A 73 11.80 -3.80 9.01
C GLU A 73 12.87 -4.65 8.34
N ILE A 74 13.81 -4.00 7.65
CA ILE A 74 14.89 -4.68 6.90
C ILE A 74 15.97 -5.23 7.83
N GLU A 75 16.25 -4.48 8.89
CA GLU A 75 17.17 -4.83 9.97
C GLU A 75 16.53 -4.37 11.28
N VAL A 76 17.03 -4.88 12.42
CA VAL A 76 16.49 -4.53 13.75
C VAL A 76 16.38 -3.00 13.91
N SER A 77 15.16 -2.54 14.13
CA SER A 77 14.75 -1.15 14.31
C SER A 77 15.01 -0.24 13.10
N LYS A 78 15.13 -0.76 11.89
CA LYS A 78 15.34 0.01 10.65
C LYS A 78 14.25 -0.29 9.63
N TRP A 79 13.57 0.75 9.20
CA TRP A 79 12.39 0.67 8.35
C TRP A 79 12.65 1.27 6.97
N VAL A 80 12.07 0.64 5.95
CA VAL A 80 12.09 1.10 4.56
C VAL A 80 10.80 0.67 3.87
N ILE A 81 10.41 1.36 2.79
CA ILE A 81 9.27 0.96 1.96
C ILE A 81 9.66 -0.21 1.06
N LEU A 82 8.81 -1.24 0.98
CA LEU A 82 8.95 -2.28 -0.04
C LEU A 82 8.62 -1.69 -1.41
N ASP A 83 9.49 -1.96 -2.39
CA ASP A 83 9.23 -1.60 -3.76
C ASP A 83 7.95 -2.29 -4.26
N ARG A 84 7.12 -1.51 -4.96
CA ARG A 84 5.80 -1.99 -5.35
C ARG A 84 5.86 -3.08 -6.41
N LYS A 85 6.87 -3.03 -7.29
CA LYS A 85 7.09 -4.08 -8.28
C LYS A 85 7.49 -5.37 -7.56
N LEU A 86 8.39 -5.29 -6.56
CA LEU A 86 8.73 -6.45 -5.73
C LEU A 86 7.49 -7.08 -5.07
N ILE A 87 6.61 -6.26 -4.48
CA ILE A 87 5.34 -6.76 -3.90
C ILE A 87 4.52 -7.51 -4.94
N CYS A 88 4.31 -6.92 -6.13
CA CYS A 88 3.56 -7.56 -7.21
C CYS A 88 4.23 -8.86 -7.69
N ASP A 89 5.55 -8.87 -7.84
CA ASP A 89 6.31 -10.05 -8.28
C ASP A 89 6.16 -11.21 -7.26
N ILE A 90 6.22 -10.91 -5.95
CA ILE A 90 5.99 -11.90 -4.88
C ILE A 90 4.54 -12.40 -4.88
N LEU A 91 3.56 -11.51 -5.03
CA LEU A 91 2.14 -11.90 -5.13
C LEU A 91 1.90 -12.83 -6.33
N SER A 92 2.47 -12.50 -7.50
CA SER A 92 2.42 -13.37 -8.68
C SER A 92 3.02 -14.75 -8.39
N LEU A 93 4.18 -14.81 -7.72
CA LEU A 93 4.80 -16.08 -7.34
C LEU A 93 3.94 -16.89 -6.36
N ILE A 94 3.24 -16.23 -5.43
CA ILE A 94 2.27 -16.88 -4.54
C ILE A 94 1.13 -17.52 -5.36
N PHE A 95 0.60 -16.81 -6.36
CA PHE A 95 -0.48 -17.33 -7.21
C PHE A 95 -0.03 -18.52 -8.05
N ASP A 96 1.17 -18.44 -8.62
CA ASP A 96 1.76 -19.54 -9.40
C ASP A 96 1.96 -20.77 -8.52
N THR A 97 2.49 -20.58 -7.30
CA THR A 97 2.70 -21.65 -6.33
C THR A 97 1.37 -22.28 -5.89
N ALA A 98 0.37 -21.46 -5.59
CA ALA A 98 -0.98 -21.94 -5.25
C ALA A 98 -1.58 -22.77 -6.40
N THR A 99 -1.43 -22.30 -7.64
CA THR A 99 -1.88 -23.03 -8.84
C THR A 99 -1.18 -24.38 -8.98
N LEU A 100 0.16 -24.42 -8.82
CA LEU A 100 0.95 -25.64 -8.90
C LEU A 100 0.59 -26.67 -7.82
N LYS A 101 0.24 -26.19 -6.61
CA LYS A 101 -0.17 -27.04 -5.49
C LYS A 101 -1.67 -27.37 -5.48
N GLY A 102 -2.44 -26.79 -6.39
CA GLY A 102 -3.90 -26.92 -6.41
C GLY A 102 -4.59 -26.26 -5.22
N TRP A 103 -3.95 -25.27 -4.60
CA TRP A 103 -4.57 -24.43 -3.56
C TRP A 103 -5.48 -23.40 -4.20
N ASN A 104 -6.58 -23.09 -3.51
CA ASN A 104 -7.53 -22.08 -3.96
C ASN A 104 -7.24 -20.75 -3.27
N CYS A 105 -6.95 -19.71 -4.05
CA CYS A 105 -6.55 -18.40 -3.52
C CYS A 105 -7.66 -17.69 -2.72
N CYS A 106 -8.94 -18.04 -2.94
CA CYS A 106 -10.07 -17.51 -2.16
C CYS A 106 -10.33 -18.29 -0.85
N LYS A 107 -9.56 -19.33 -0.58
CA LYS A 107 -9.64 -20.16 0.63
C LYS A 107 -8.35 -20.07 1.43
N ASN A 108 -8.30 -20.85 2.50
CA ASN A 108 -7.15 -20.98 3.36
C ASN A 108 -6.02 -21.73 2.63
N ILE A 109 -4.83 -21.14 2.61
CA ILE A 109 -3.59 -21.71 2.08
C ILE A 109 -2.69 -22.14 3.25
N PRO A 110 -2.05 -23.33 3.23
CA PRO A 110 -1.14 -23.75 4.29
C PRO A 110 0.10 -22.85 4.37
N ARG A 111 0.24 -22.10 5.47
CA ARG A 111 1.30 -21.08 5.65
C ARG A 111 2.71 -21.66 5.52
N ASN A 112 2.98 -22.70 6.29
CA ASN A 112 4.33 -23.28 6.37
C ASN A 112 4.73 -23.97 5.08
N GLU A 113 3.77 -24.57 4.37
CA GLU A 113 4.03 -25.20 3.07
C GLU A 113 4.33 -24.12 2.02
N LEU A 114 3.52 -23.05 1.95
CA LEU A 114 3.79 -21.92 1.05
C LEU A 114 5.18 -21.33 1.28
N ILE A 115 5.53 -21.04 2.54
CA ILE A 115 6.84 -20.50 2.88
C ILE A 115 7.95 -21.47 2.47
N GLN A 116 7.78 -22.79 2.68
CA GLN A 116 8.78 -23.78 2.28
C GLN A 116 8.99 -23.86 0.78
N GLU A 117 7.92 -23.78 -0.01
CA GLU A 117 7.99 -23.83 -1.46
C GLU A 117 8.65 -22.59 -2.07
N MET A 118 8.51 -21.44 -1.43
CA MET A 118 9.04 -20.17 -1.92
C MET A 118 10.44 -19.81 -1.41
N LYS A 119 11.06 -20.63 -0.54
CA LYS A 119 12.37 -20.30 0.08
C LYS A 119 13.50 -20.10 -0.93
N SER A 120 13.39 -20.70 -2.12
CA SER A 120 14.39 -20.58 -3.18
C SER A 120 14.27 -19.29 -3.99
N ASP A 121 13.10 -18.65 -3.97
CA ASP A 121 12.71 -17.63 -4.92
C ASP A 121 12.60 -16.24 -4.28
N CYS A 122 12.47 -16.18 -2.94
CA CYS A 122 12.36 -14.94 -2.20
C CYS A 122 12.94 -15.08 -0.77
N GLU A 123 13.50 -13.99 -0.23
CA GLU A 123 13.92 -13.94 1.16
C GLU A 123 12.73 -14.13 2.11
N GLU A 124 12.89 -14.98 3.13
CA GLU A 124 11.80 -15.39 4.02
C GLU A 124 11.17 -14.21 4.78
N ASN A 125 11.97 -13.25 5.24
CA ASN A 125 11.52 -12.02 5.90
C ASN A 125 10.62 -11.16 4.99
N VAL A 126 11.00 -11.01 3.71
CA VAL A 126 10.24 -10.23 2.73
C VAL A 126 8.93 -10.94 2.40
N LEU A 127 8.98 -12.27 2.18
CA LEU A 127 7.79 -13.07 1.95
C LEU A 127 6.82 -12.98 3.13
N VAL A 128 7.31 -13.20 4.35
CA VAL A 128 6.49 -13.09 5.57
C VAL A 128 5.86 -11.72 5.67
N ARG A 129 6.60 -10.65 5.35
CA ARG A 129 6.04 -9.30 5.35
C ARG A 129 4.93 -9.11 4.34
N VAL A 130 5.10 -9.59 3.11
CA VAL A 130 4.05 -9.51 2.08
C VAL A 130 2.81 -10.29 2.53
N LEU A 131 2.98 -11.44 3.17
CA LEU A 131 1.88 -12.20 3.75
C LEU A 131 1.16 -11.44 4.87
N GLU A 132 1.87 -10.76 5.78
CA GLU A 132 1.24 -9.91 6.81
C GLU A 132 0.40 -8.79 6.21
N LEU A 133 0.88 -8.17 5.13
CA LEU A 133 0.20 -7.09 4.43
C LEU A 133 -1.06 -7.59 3.69
N PHE A 134 -0.98 -8.75 3.04
CA PHE A 134 -1.96 -9.22 2.05
C PHE A 134 -2.66 -10.53 2.40
N ALA A 135 -2.49 -11.05 3.61
CA ALA A 135 -3.23 -12.19 4.13
C ALA A 135 -3.64 -11.97 5.59
N ASP A 136 -4.70 -12.66 5.99
CA ASP A 136 -5.08 -12.86 7.38
C ASP A 136 -4.64 -14.25 7.82
N GLU A 137 -4.01 -14.34 8.99
CA GLU A 137 -3.64 -15.61 9.62
C GLU A 137 -4.79 -16.12 10.51
N ASN A 138 -4.96 -17.44 10.57
CA ASN A 138 -5.84 -18.05 11.56
C ASN A 138 -5.21 -18.00 12.96
N GLU A 139 -5.97 -18.31 14.03
CA GLU A 139 -5.48 -18.24 15.42
C GLU A 139 -4.25 -19.10 15.71
N MET A 140 -4.00 -20.13 14.91
CA MET A 140 -2.86 -21.05 15.06
C MET A 140 -1.68 -20.70 14.14
N ASN A 141 -1.78 -19.64 13.33
CA ASN A 141 -0.81 -19.23 12.31
C ASN A 141 -0.42 -20.38 11.36
N THR A 142 -1.35 -21.30 11.06
CA THR A 142 -1.12 -22.44 10.17
C THR A 142 -1.68 -22.22 8.78
N GLU A 143 -2.68 -21.34 8.65
CA GLU A 143 -3.40 -21.08 7.43
C GLU A 143 -3.47 -19.58 7.15
N LEU A 144 -3.39 -19.25 5.86
CA LEU A 144 -3.44 -17.89 5.33
C LEU A 144 -4.70 -17.72 4.49
N LYS A 145 -5.46 -16.67 4.75
CA LYS A 145 -6.54 -16.24 3.87
C LYS A 145 -6.11 -14.97 3.16
N LEU A 146 -5.96 -15.04 1.84
CA LEU A 146 -5.54 -13.87 1.04
C LEU A 146 -6.60 -12.76 1.07
N LYS A 147 -6.15 -11.53 1.23
CA LYS A 147 -6.94 -10.30 1.27
C LYS A 147 -7.23 -9.83 -0.16
N GLU A 148 -8.26 -10.42 -0.75
CA GLU A 148 -8.63 -10.22 -2.17
C GLU A 148 -8.73 -8.74 -2.57
N TYR A 149 -9.36 -7.90 -1.73
CA TYR A 149 -9.57 -6.48 -2.04
C TYR A 149 -8.24 -5.71 -2.08
N GLU A 150 -7.40 -5.90 -1.07
CA GLU A 150 -6.08 -5.27 -0.92
C GLU A 150 -5.13 -5.69 -2.05
N ILE A 151 -5.13 -6.99 -2.38
CA ILE A 151 -4.34 -7.54 -3.49
C ILE A 151 -4.81 -6.96 -4.83
N THR A 152 -6.11 -7.00 -5.07
CA THR A 152 -6.71 -6.48 -6.30
C THR A 152 -6.37 -5.00 -6.46
N ARG A 153 -6.45 -4.22 -5.38
CA ARG A 153 -6.04 -2.80 -5.35
C ARG A 153 -4.56 -2.59 -5.69
N VAL A 154 -3.63 -3.27 -5.01
CA VAL A 154 -2.19 -3.03 -5.21
C VAL A 154 -1.72 -3.45 -6.61
N VAL A 155 -2.21 -4.59 -7.11
CA VAL A 155 -1.93 -5.07 -8.47
C VAL A 155 -2.52 -4.11 -9.51
N GLY A 156 -3.76 -3.67 -9.30
CA GLY A 156 -4.40 -2.71 -10.19
C GLY A 156 -3.69 -1.36 -10.22
N GLU A 157 -3.23 -0.86 -9.07
CA GLU A 157 -2.44 0.38 -8.98
C GLU A 157 -1.10 0.27 -9.72
N SER A 158 -0.40 -0.87 -9.58
CA SER A 158 0.84 -1.15 -10.32
C SER A 158 0.62 -1.15 -11.84
N LEU A 159 -0.47 -1.76 -12.31
CA LEU A 159 -0.84 -1.76 -13.72
C LEU A 159 -1.24 -0.36 -14.21
N LEU A 160 -1.97 0.43 -13.41
CA LEU A 160 -2.30 1.82 -13.73
C LEU A 160 -1.05 2.66 -13.91
N GLU A 161 -0.10 2.57 -12.98
CA GLU A 161 1.14 3.32 -13.07
C GLU A 161 1.95 2.95 -14.31
N LYS A 162 2.03 1.65 -14.63
CA LYS A 162 2.78 1.12 -15.77
C LYS A 162 2.13 1.41 -17.12
N HIS A 163 0.80 1.32 -17.21
CA HIS A 163 0.09 1.30 -18.50
C HIS A 163 -0.84 2.49 -18.73
N CYS A 164 -1.22 3.23 -17.68
CA CYS A 164 -2.21 4.31 -17.73
C CYS A 164 -1.66 5.67 -17.25
N ASN A 165 -0.37 5.75 -16.92
CA ASN A 165 0.27 7.01 -16.55
C ASN A 165 0.68 7.79 -17.82
N LEU A 166 -0.10 8.82 -18.17
CA LEU A 166 0.15 9.65 -19.37
C LEU A 166 1.48 10.40 -19.36
N GLN A 167 2.17 10.53 -18.22
CA GLN A 167 3.52 11.09 -18.17
C GLN A 167 4.58 10.08 -18.65
N LEU A 168 4.26 8.78 -18.61
CA LEU A 168 5.17 7.68 -18.95
C LEU A 168 4.83 7.03 -20.29
N ILE A 169 3.56 7.07 -20.71
CA ILE A 169 3.10 6.41 -21.94
C ILE A 169 2.92 7.41 -23.10
N SER A 170 3.09 6.93 -24.34
CA SER A 170 2.77 7.71 -25.54
C SER A 170 1.25 7.93 -25.67
N LYS A 171 0.82 9.02 -26.31
CA LYS A 171 -0.59 9.27 -26.67
C LYS A 171 -1.20 8.15 -27.54
N THR A 172 -0.37 7.35 -28.21
CA THR A 172 -0.80 6.19 -29.00
C THR A 172 -1.01 4.92 -28.18
N GLN A 173 -0.69 4.95 -26.88
CA GLN A 173 -0.80 3.82 -25.94
C GLN A 173 -1.93 4.00 -24.93
N ILE A 174 -2.88 4.91 -25.18
CA ILE A 174 -4.04 5.10 -24.31
C ILE A 174 -4.80 3.77 -24.21
N VAL A 175 -4.93 3.26 -22.99
CA VAL A 175 -5.57 1.99 -22.69
C VAL A 175 -7.06 2.19 -22.50
N SER A 176 -7.89 1.46 -23.24
CA SER A 176 -9.34 1.49 -23.04
C SER A 176 -9.72 0.88 -21.70
N GLU A 177 -10.89 1.24 -21.18
CA GLU A 177 -11.45 0.64 -19.94
C GLU A 177 -11.46 -0.89 -20.01
N SER A 178 -11.96 -1.45 -21.11
CA SER A 178 -12.00 -2.91 -21.33
C SER A 178 -10.62 -3.57 -21.45
N GLN A 179 -9.64 -2.89 -22.04
CA GLN A 179 -8.27 -3.41 -22.14
C GLN A 179 -7.62 -3.44 -20.76
N PHE A 180 -7.83 -2.40 -19.96
CA PHE A 180 -7.32 -2.34 -18.60
C PHE A 180 -7.97 -3.41 -17.71
N GLU A 181 -9.30 -3.57 -17.77
CA GLU A 181 -10.00 -4.64 -17.02
C GLU A 181 -9.44 -6.02 -17.35
N LYS A 182 -9.16 -6.28 -18.63
CA LYS A 182 -8.54 -7.54 -19.06
C LYS A 182 -7.14 -7.70 -18.48
N LEU A 183 -6.26 -6.70 -18.62
CA LEU A 183 -4.91 -6.73 -18.06
C LEU A 183 -4.92 -6.96 -16.54
N TRP A 184 -5.87 -6.33 -15.86
CA TRP A 184 -6.03 -6.45 -14.42
C TRP A 184 -6.50 -7.84 -14.00
N LYS A 185 -7.49 -8.40 -14.71
CA LYS A 185 -7.97 -9.75 -14.45
C LYS A 185 -6.91 -10.80 -14.79
N ASP A 186 -6.18 -10.64 -15.87
CA ASP A 186 -5.11 -11.55 -16.31
C ASP A 186 -3.90 -11.56 -15.32
N ALA A 187 -3.76 -10.54 -14.48
CA ALA A 187 -2.68 -10.43 -13.48
C ALA A 187 -3.05 -11.01 -12.09
N LEU A 188 -4.25 -11.57 -11.95
CA LEU A 188 -4.79 -12.08 -10.69
C LEU A 188 -5.21 -13.55 -10.84
N PRO A 189 -5.35 -14.30 -9.73
CA PRO A 189 -5.93 -15.63 -9.77
C PRO A 189 -7.32 -15.63 -10.44
N ASP A 190 -7.65 -16.75 -11.09
CA ASP A 190 -8.94 -16.92 -11.75
C ASP A 190 -10.12 -16.73 -10.79
N GLU A 191 -9.94 -17.07 -9.52
CA GLU A 191 -10.98 -16.98 -8.51
C GLU A 191 -11.25 -15.55 -8.03
N PHE A 192 -10.30 -14.62 -8.18
CA PHE A 192 -10.42 -13.25 -7.70
C PHE A 192 -11.35 -12.42 -8.59
N CYS A 193 -12.15 -11.54 -7.99
CA CYS A 193 -13.05 -10.65 -8.71
C CYS A 193 -12.53 -9.22 -8.71
N ILE A 194 -12.24 -8.68 -9.90
CA ILE A 194 -11.91 -7.26 -10.03
C ILE A 194 -13.15 -6.40 -9.79
N LYS A 195 -12.96 -5.31 -9.04
CA LYS A 195 -14.00 -4.30 -8.79
C LYS A 195 -13.40 -2.91 -8.86
N TRP A 196 -14.02 -2.02 -9.62
CA TRP A 196 -13.54 -0.65 -9.81
C TRP A 196 -13.41 0.16 -8.53
N ASP A 197 -14.21 -0.16 -7.50
CA ASP A 197 -14.13 0.51 -6.19
C ASP A 197 -12.76 0.30 -5.51
N ALA A 198 -12.09 -0.82 -5.78
CA ALA A 198 -10.73 -1.07 -5.33
C ALA A 198 -9.71 -0.04 -5.89
N LEU A 199 -10.03 0.67 -6.97
CA LEU A 199 -9.19 1.72 -7.57
C LEU A 199 -9.69 3.14 -7.30
N ASN A 200 -10.67 3.31 -6.40
CA ASN A 200 -11.11 4.64 -5.98
C ASN A 200 -9.93 5.45 -5.45
N GLY A 201 -9.85 6.71 -5.90
CA GLY A 201 -8.76 7.63 -5.61
C GLY A 201 -7.43 7.33 -6.31
N LEU A 202 -7.38 6.36 -7.23
CA LEU A 202 -6.17 5.99 -7.99
C LEU A 202 -6.31 6.20 -9.49
N ALA A 203 -7.52 6.00 -10.03
CA ALA A 203 -7.78 6.11 -11.46
C ALA A 203 -8.98 6.99 -11.76
N VAL A 204 -9.01 7.51 -12.99
CA VAL A 204 -10.16 8.19 -13.57
C VAL A 204 -10.51 7.52 -14.89
N VAL A 205 -11.79 7.19 -15.06
CA VAL A 205 -12.31 6.77 -16.37
C VAL A 205 -12.81 7.98 -17.12
N VAL A 206 -12.11 8.32 -18.21
CA VAL A 206 -12.43 9.45 -19.07
C VAL A 206 -13.26 8.96 -20.25
N SER A 207 -14.41 9.59 -20.47
CA SER A 207 -15.33 9.23 -21.55
C SER A 207 -15.25 10.26 -22.68
N THR A 208 -15.08 9.77 -23.90
CA THR A 208 -15.18 10.55 -25.15
C THR A 208 -16.32 9.98 -26.02
N PRO A 209 -16.79 10.70 -27.04
CA PRO A 209 -17.80 10.16 -27.95
C PRO A 209 -17.40 8.85 -28.64
N ALA A 210 -16.10 8.57 -28.78
CA ALA A 210 -15.58 7.40 -29.46
C ALA A 210 -15.20 6.24 -28.52
N GLN A 211 -14.76 6.53 -27.30
CA GLN A 211 -14.23 5.53 -26.38
C GLN A 211 -14.18 5.99 -24.91
N ARG A 212 -14.15 5.02 -24.00
CA ARG A 212 -13.79 5.21 -22.58
C ARG A 212 -12.37 4.68 -22.34
N TYR A 213 -11.54 5.47 -21.70
CA TYR A 213 -10.17 5.10 -21.38
C TYR A 213 -9.84 5.39 -19.92
N VAL A 214 -8.81 4.70 -19.43
CA VAL A 214 -8.40 4.75 -18.02
C VAL A 214 -7.14 5.60 -17.92
N GLU A 215 -7.09 6.43 -16.89
CA GLU A 215 -5.91 7.21 -16.59
C GLU A 215 -5.53 7.08 -15.12
N TYR A 216 -4.23 6.90 -14.86
CA TYR A 216 -3.69 6.91 -13.53
C TYR A 216 -3.67 8.34 -12.98
N PHE A 217 -4.43 8.57 -11.92
CA PHE A 217 -4.64 9.89 -11.31
C PHE A 217 -4.77 9.74 -9.79
N PRO A 218 -3.67 9.42 -9.10
CA PRO A 218 -3.72 9.11 -7.69
C PRO A 218 -3.91 10.36 -6.82
N ARG A 219 -4.82 10.26 -5.85
CA ARG A 219 -5.14 11.33 -4.89
C ARG A 219 -3.91 11.86 -4.16
N HIS A 220 -2.95 11.00 -3.84
CA HIS A 220 -1.75 11.38 -3.09
C HIS A 220 -0.80 12.30 -3.87
N ARG A 221 -0.94 12.38 -5.22
CA ARG A 221 -0.19 13.34 -6.05
C ARG A 221 -0.90 14.69 -6.22
N LEU A 222 -2.09 14.86 -5.66
CA LEU A 222 -2.82 16.11 -5.74
C LEU A 222 -2.38 17.10 -4.66
N ALA A 223 -2.57 18.39 -4.94
CA ALA A 223 -2.25 19.46 -4.00
C ALA A 223 -3.00 19.31 -2.66
N VAL A 224 -2.30 19.64 -1.58
CA VAL A 224 -2.90 19.72 -0.24
C VAL A 224 -3.95 20.85 -0.18
N ASP A 225 -3.72 21.96 -0.90
CA ASP A 225 -4.70 23.03 -1.03
C ASP A 225 -5.97 22.54 -1.74
N ALA A 226 -7.12 22.77 -1.11
CA ALA A 226 -8.41 22.26 -1.59
C ALA A 226 -8.79 22.88 -2.94
N LYS A 227 -8.55 24.18 -3.15
CA LYS A 227 -8.90 24.85 -4.39
C LYS A 227 -8.07 24.30 -5.55
N MET A 228 -6.75 24.22 -5.39
CA MET A 228 -5.85 23.66 -6.40
C MET A 228 -6.19 22.20 -6.72
N ARG A 229 -6.58 21.42 -5.70
CA ARG A 229 -7.03 20.04 -5.87
C ARG A 229 -8.28 19.94 -6.72
N PHE A 230 -9.32 20.72 -6.40
CA PHE A 230 -10.56 20.74 -7.19
C PHE A 230 -10.32 21.25 -8.61
N ASP A 231 -9.51 22.29 -8.78
CA ASP A 231 -9.13 22.81 -10.10
C ASP A 231 -8.51 21.69 -10.96
N ALA A 232 -7.54 20.93 -10.43
CA ALA A 232 -6.92 19.81 -11.12
C ALA A 232 -7.92 18.66 -11.42
N MET A 233 -8.81 18.32 -10.49
CA MET A 233 -9.85 17.30 -10.71
C MET A 233 -10.82 17.69 -11.82
N PHE A 234 -11.31 18.93 -11.84
CA PHE A 234 -12.29 19.39 -12.82
C PHE A 234 -11.69 19.72 -14.18
N GLU A 235 -10.41 20.10 -14.23
CA GLU A 235 -9.64 20.12 -15.47
C GLU A 235 -9.62 18.72 -16.09
N LYS A 236 -9.51 17.68 -15.24
CA LYS A 236 -9.37 16.32 -15.74
C LYS A 236 -10.68 15.67 -16.17
N LYS A 237 -11.73 15.80 -15.36
CA LYS A 237 -13.06 15.28 -15.66
C LYS A 237 -14.09 16.32 -15.24
N LYS A 238 -14.98 16.70 -16.16
CA LYS A 238 -15.97 17.78 -15.92
C LYS A 238 -17.06 17.42 -14.91
N SER A 239 -17.32 16.12 -14.72
CA SER A 239 -18.39 15.63 -13.84
C SER A 239 -17.90 14.39 -13.10
N TRP A 240 -18.07 14.39 -11.78
CA TRP A 240 -17.67 13.32 -10.88
C TRP A 240 -18.89 12.77 -10.16
N THR A 241 -18.95 11.46 -9.95
CA THR A 241 -19.92 10.89 -9.02
C THR A 241 -19.42 11.07 -7.60
N ARG A 242 -20.29 10.92 -6.59
CA ARG A 242 -19.88 11.05 -5.17
C ARG A 242 -18.92 9.95 -4.71
N ALA A 243 -18.93 8.81 -5.39
CA ALA A 243 -18.10 7.66 -5.03
C ALA A 243 -16.69 7.71 -5.65
N GLU A 244 -16.50 8.53 -6.69
CA GLU A 244 -15.21 8.80 -7.36
C GLU A 244 -14.47 9.96 -6.67
#